data_AF-A0A1F3XSP4-F1
#
_entry.id   AF-A0A1F3XSP4-F1
#
_cell.length_a   1.000
_cell.length_b   1.000
_cell.length_c   1.000
_cell.angle_alpha   90.00
_cell.angle_beta   90.00
_cell.angle_gamma   90.00
#
_symmetry.space_group_name_H-M   'P 1'
#
loop_
_entity.id
_entity.type
_entity.pdbx_description
1 polymer ?
#
loop_
_entity_poly.entity_id
_entity_poly.type
_entity_poly.pdbx_seq_one_letter_code
_entity_poly.pdbx_strand_id
1 'polypeptide(L)'
;MSRITILFSAFVLIMTSCARIQQPLDLPHERDSSVPTFQTGPSPSPSPAPSSEPATSDRPLWTEVRYAARCDTANDPSTCSGHYGFTVFNSGKFRIGPAPEGQVLRDFLTRAEFELLNSALISAIRAHSSSHSYSPESHSSPTEELFIVQNGIEERMPIGMATWREVFKQLRQLSRHYYPDPFPNDCIDAAREFEKATEASKICAENADCVYLSPDFLPVEAENLDTVVIDDCSYITPLAVANAFEAVSHQLKLLMKRDLARRVCGEKLKRKSCLQEKRMDALAFPPLCIEKLCQIAPTASGVTQ
;
A
#
# COMPACT_ATOMS: atom_id res chain seq x y z
N MET A 1 56.78 -16.64 -35.66
CA MET A 1 56.53 -15.56 -34.69
C MET A 1 55.41 -14.69 -35.23
N SER A 2 54.43 -14.42 -34.36
CA SER A 2 53.00 -14.26 -34.66
C SER A 2 52.62 -13.03 -35.48
N ARG A 3 51.68 -13.25 -36.40
CA ARG A 3 50.95 -12.20 -37.14
C ARG A 3 49.77 -11.73 -36.31
N ILE A 4 49.67 -10.41 -36.15
CA ILE A 4 48.56 -9.67 -35.56
C ILE A 4 47.49 -9.50 -36.64
N THR A 5 46.30 -10.07 -36.43
CA THR A 5 45.13 -9.87 -37.29
C THR A 5 44.20 -8.89 -36.60
N ILE A 6 44.10 -7.68 -37.15
CA ILE A 6 43.15 -6.64 -36.77
C ILE A 6 41.84 -6.93 -37.52
N LEU A 7 40.76 -7.21 -36.79
CA LEU A 7 39.40 -7.29 -37.33
C LEU A 7 38.63 -6.03 -36.89
N PHE A 8 38.61 -5.04 -37.78
CA PHE A 8 37.62 -3.96 -37.81
C PHE A 8 36.75 -4.22 -39.04
N SER A 9 35.47 -4.56 -38.87
CA SER A 9 34.36 -4.11 -39.72
C SER A 9 33.06 -4.80 -39.33
N ALA A 10 32.02 -4.01 -39.07
CA ALA A 10 30.61 -4.21 -39.44
C ALA A 10 29.68 -3.54 -38.42
N PHE A 11 29.55 -2.22 -38.52
CA PHE A 11 28.47 -1.47 -37.86
C PHE A 11 27.94 -0.43 -38.84
N VAL A 12 27.10 -0.86 -39.77
CA VAL A 12 26.43 0.04 -40.72
C VAL A 12 25.03 -0.50 -41.05
N LEU A 13 24.03 0.34 -40.71
CA LEU A 13 22.68 0.46 -41.29
C LEU A 13 21.66 -0.66 -41.09
N ILE A 14 20.82 -0.51 -40.05
CA ILE A 14 19.38 -0.78 -40.15
C ILE A 14 18.63 0.41 -39.53
N MET A 15 18.38 1.45 -40.33
CA MET A 15 17.40 2.50 -40.05
C MET A 15 16.22 2.26 -41.00
N THR A 16 15.25 1.46 -40.55
CA THR A 16 14.06 1.13 -41.32
C THR A 16 12.86 1.87 -40.71
N SER A 17 12.53 3.00 -41.34
CA SER A 17 11.16 3.40 -41.70
C SER A 17 10.04 3.27 -40.64
N CYS A 18 9.90 4.26 -39.74
CA CYS A 18 8.60 4.56 -39.14
C CYS A 18 7.82 5.51 -40.07
N ALA A 19 7.00 4.93 -40.95
CA ALA A 19 6.01 5.66 -41.71
C ALA A 19 4.90 6.17 -40.78
N ARG A 20 4.73 7.48 -40.76
CA ARG A 20 3.72 8.24 -40.03
C ARG A 20 2.38 8.11 -40.76
N ILE A 21 1.52 7.19 -40.32
CA ILE A 21 0.12 7.12 -40.76
C ILE A 21 -0.68 8.07 -39.87
N GLN A 22 -0.96 9.27 -40.37
CA GLN A 22 -1.99 10.16 -39.84
C GLN A 22 -3.32 9.77 -40.49
N GLN A 23 -4.19 9.11 -39.73
CA GLN A 23 -5.60 9.02 -40.06
C GLN A 23 -6.36 10.07 -39.23
N PRO A 24 -7.23 10.90 -39.85
CA PRO A 24 -8.18 11.71 -39.12
C PRO A 24 -9.30 10.82 -38.58
N LEU A 25 -9.51 10.83 -37.27
CA LEU A 25 -10.71 10.29 -36.65
C LEU A 25 -11.86 11.28 -36.89
N ASP A 26 -12.70 10.98 -37.87
CA ASP A 26 -14.04 11.53 -37.97
C ASP A 26 -14.90 10.97 -36.82
N LEU A 27 -15.26 11.83 -35.88
CA LEU A 27 -16.23 11.55 -34.82
C LEU A 27 -17.65 11.71 -35.38
N PRO A 28 -18.52 10.69 -35.29
CA PRO A 28 -19.93 10.87 -35.60
C PRO A 28 -20.64 11.68 -34.51
N HIS A 29 -21.35 12.70 -34.97
CA HIS A 29 -22.30 13.52 -34.22
C HIS A 29 -23.62 12.73 -34.04
N GLU A 30 -23.84 12.11 -32.89
CA GLU A 30 -25.17 11.67 -32.40
C GLU A 30 -25.65 12.73 -31.40
N ARG A 31 -26.51 13.68 -31.75
CA ARG A 31 -27.99 13.62 -31.86
C ARG A 31 -28.71 13.02 -30.66
N ASP A 32 -29.33 13.95 -29.92
CA ASP A 32 -30.65 13.88 -29.29
C ASP A 32 -30.99 12.65 -28.44
N SER A 33 -30.68 12.75 -27.14
CA SER A 33 -31.43 12.04 -26.10
C SER A 33 -32.38 13.02 -25.42
N SER A 34 -33.62 12.96 -25.87
CA SER A 34 -34.81 13.52 -25.25
C SER A 34 -34.94 13.13 -23.77
N VAL A 35 -34.98 14.15 -22.92
CA VAL A 35 -35.29 14.06 -21.49
C VAL A 35 -36.77 13.68 -21.31
N PRO A 36 -37.10 12.60 -20.57
CA PRO A 36 -38.47 12.34 -20.20
C PRO A 36 -38.90 13.25 -19.05
N THR A 37 -39.89 14.09 -19.33
CA THR A 37 -40.68 14.86 -18.36
C THR A 37 -41.32 13.91 -17.36
N PHE A 38 -40.84 13.91 -16.12
CA PHE A 38 -41.49 13.21 -15.01
C PHE A 38 -42.70 14.00 -14.52
N GLN A 39 -43.85 13.32 -14.50
CA GLN A 39 -45.11 13.79 -13.96
C GLN A 39 -45.02 13.98 -12.44
N THR A 40 -45.46 15.15 -11.98
CA THR A 40 -45.74 15.49 -10.59
C THR A 40 -46.89 14.65 -10.05
N GLY A 41 -46.56 13.66 -9.20
CA GLY A 41 -47.52 12.92 -8.38
C GLY A 41 -47.85 13.63 -7.05
N PRO A 42 -49.04 13.38 -6.47
CA PRO A 42 -49.54 14.09 -5.29
C PRO A 42 -48.82 13.70 -3.98
N SER A 43 -48.61 14.75 -3.18
CA SER A 43 -48.02 14.79 -1.84
C SER A 43 -48.61 13.80 -0.84
N PRO A 44 -47.79 12.92 -0.22
CA PRO A 44 -48.17 12.20 0.98
C PRO A 44 -47.60 12.88 2.25
N SER A 45 -48.53 13.15 3.17
CA SER A 45 -48.45 13.15 4.64
C SER A 45 -47.21 13.68 5.39
N PRO A 46 -47.42 14.51 6.45
CA PRO A 46 -46.35 15.02 7.29
C PRO A 46 -45.69 13.88 8.10
N SER A 47 -44.40 13.65 7.84
CA SER A 47 -43.58 12.74 8.64
C SER A 47 -43.36 13.30 10.06
N PRO A 48 -43.38 12.43 11.09
CA PRO A 48 -43.12 12.82 12.47
C PRO A 48 -41.70 13.38 12.63
N ALA A 49 -41.57 14.39 13.48
CA ALA A 49 -40.31 15.08 13.76
C ALA A 49 -39.21 14.08 14.17
N PRO A 50 -37.97 14.24 13.67
CA PRO A 50 -36.85 13.41 14.10
C PRO A 50 -36.60 13.64 15.59
N SER A 51 -36.79 12.58 16.36
CA SER A 51 -36.39 12.48 17.75
C SER A 51 -34.91 12.83 17.85
N SER A 52 -34.59 13.94 18.51
CA SER A 52 -33.24 14.38 18.82
C SER A 52 -32.60 13.38 19.77
N GLU A 53 -32.00 12.32 19.22
CA GLU A 53 -31.01 11.52 19.93
C GLU A 53 -29.88 12.45 20.38
N PRO A 54 -29.41 12.34 21.63
CA PRO A 54 -28.23 13.08 22.07
C PRO A 54 -27.06 12.59 21.24
N ALA A 55 -26.59 13.42 20.31
CA ALA A 55 -25.32 13.21 19.63
C ALA A 55 -24.22 13.16 20.70
N THR A 56 -23.90 11.96 21.16
CA THR A 56 -22.78 11.71 22.06
C THR A 56 -21.53 12.19 21.34
N SER A 57 -21.03 13.33 21.79
CA SER A 57 -19.90 14.05 21.22
C SER A 57 -18.58 13.35 21.54
N ASP A 58 -18.47 12.06 21.28
CA ASP A 58 -17.23 11.31 21.48
C ASP A 58 -16.32 11.50 20.26
N ARG A 59 -16.12 12.78 19.90
CA ARG A 59 -15.14 13.15 18.88
C ARG A 59 -13.76 12.88 19.49
N PRO A 60 -12.88 12.19 18.76
CA PRO A 60 -11.55 11.88 19.26
C PRO A 60 -10.79 13.18 19.57
N LEU A 61 -10.09 13.21 20.70
CA LEU A 61 -9.34 14.39 21.19
C LEU A 61 -8.23 14.84 20.22
N TRP A 62 -7.85 13.99 19.27
CA TRP A 62 -6.81 14.23 18.28
C TRP A 62 -7.19 13.56 16.96
N THR A 63 -6.65 14.06 15.85
CA THR A 63 -6.86 13.51 14.50
C THR A 63 -5.61 12.86 13.93
N GLU A 64 -4.47 13.49 14.13
CA GLU A 64 -3.16 13.04 13.66
C GLU A 64 -2.09 13.32 14.73
N VAL A 65 -1.10 12.43 14.84
CA VAL A 65 0.15 12.69 15.53
C VAL A 65 1.30 12.37 14.59
N ARG A 66 2.32 13.24 14.53
CA ARG A 66 3.44 13.12 13.59
C ARG A 66 4.76 13.22 14.33
N TYR A 67 5.63 12.24 14.10
CA TYR A 67 7.03 12.23 14.51
C TYR A 67 7.92 12.52 13.31
N ALA A 68 8.89 13.41 13.46
CA ALA A 68 9.90 13.70 12.44
C ALA A 68 11.29 13.78 13.07
N ALA A 69 12.30 13.31 12.35
CA ALA A 69 13.70 13.39 12.77
C ALA A 69 14.52 14.13 11.71
N ARG A 70 15.36 15.08 12.14
CA ARG A 70 16.41 15.68 11.33
C ARG A 70 17.67 14.85 11.49
N CYS A 71 18.15 14.35 10.38
CA CYS A 71 19.19 13.35 10.32
C CYS A 71 20.51 13.98 9.90
N ASP A 72 20.84 15.11 10.52
CA ASP A 72 21.98 15.95 10.14
C ASP A 72 23.34 15.22 10.26
N THR A 73 23.35 14.07 10.94
CA THR A 73 24.54 13.21 11.13
C THR A 73 24.57 11.97 10.23
N ALA A 74 23.47 11.64 9.54
CA ALA A 74 23.44 10.52 8.61
C ALA A 74 24.02 10.97 7.26
N ASN A 75 25.01 10.23 6.75
CA ASN A 75 25.53 10.48 5.41
C ASN A 75 24.48 10.26 4.31
N ASP A 76 23.43 9.49 4.61
CA ASP A 76 22.30 9.21 3.73
C ASP A 76 20.97 9.43 4.49
N PRO A 77 20.14 10.39 4.08
CA PRO A 77 18.84 10.61 4.69
C PRO A 77 17.87 9.43 4.56
N SER A 78 18.07 8.55 3.56
CA SER A 78 17.20 7.40 3.31
C SER A 78 17.30 6.32 4.37
N THR A 79 18.40 6.25 5.12
CA THR A 79 18.61 5.26 6.19
C THR A 79 18.16 5.76 7.57
N CYS A 80 17.60 6.96 7.64
CA CYS A 80 17.22 7.57 8.91
C CYS A 80 15.72 7.49 9.15
N SER A 81 15.33 6.66 10.13
CA SER A 81 13.92 6.49 10.50
C SER A 81 13.31 7.82 10.97
N GLY A 82 12.24 8.23 10.29
CA GLY A 82 11.55 9.48 10.58
C GLY A 82 12.05 10.70 9.81
N HIS A 83 13.04 10.57 8.92
CA HIS A 83 13.51 11.69 8.09
C HIS A 83 12.39 12.34 7.28
N TYR A 84 11.59 11.52 6.60
CA TYR A 84 10.41 11.97 5.85
C TYR A 84 9.11 11.94 6.67
N GLY A 85 9.23 11.88 8.00
CA GLY A 85 8.10 11.83 8.92
C GLY A 85 7.42 10.47 9.05
N PHE A 86 6.80 10.27 10.22
CA PHE A 86 5.94 9.15 10.58
C PHE A 86 4.67 9.71 11.22
N THR A 87 3.58 9.65 10.48
CA THR A 87 2.24 10.13 10.88
C THR A 87 1.40 8.94 11.31
N VAL A 88 0.69 9.04 12.45
CA VAL A 88 -0.36 8.12 12.86
C VAL A 88 -1.68 8.87 12.96
N PHE A 89 -2.75 8.29 12.43
CA PHE A 89 -4.11 8.82 12.50
C PHE A 89 -4.89 8.17 13.64
N ASN A 90 -5.93 8.83 14.13
CA ASN A 90 -6.81 8.30 15.20
C ASN A 90 -7.59 7.02 14.82
N SER A 91 -7.50 6.58 13.56
CA SER A 91 -8.05 5.31 13.07
C SER A 91 -7.07 4.14 13.18
N GLY A 92 -5.86 4.36 13.68
CA GLY A 92 -4.78 3.36 13.71
C GLY A 92 -4.02 3.21 12.38
N LYS A 93 -4.46 3.90 11.32
CA LYS A 93 -3.68 4.04 10.08
C LYS A 93 -2.41 4.83 10.35
N PHE A 94 -1.32 4.48 9.69
CA PHE A 94 -0.12 5.30 9.66
C PHE A 94 0.30 5.65 8.24
N ARG A 95 1.15 6.66 8.13
CA ARG A 95 1.75 7.17 6.90
C ARG A 95 3.21 7.51 7.12
N ILE A 96 4.09 7.08 6.23
CA ILE A 96 5.49 7.51 6.14
C ILE A 96 5.68 8.30 4.84
N GLY A 97 6.35 9.45 4.91
CA GLY A 97 6.58 10.33 3.77
C GLY A 97 5.73 11.61 3.77
N PRO A 98 5.75 12.38 2.67
CA PRO A 98 6.29 12.00 1.36
C PRO A 98 7.83 12.01 1.30
N ALA A 99 8.40 11.05 0.57
CA ALA A 99 9.80 11.10 0.14
C ALA A 99 9.98 12.09 -1.04
N PRO A 100 11.23 12.36 -1.53
CA PRO A 100 11.49 13.43 -2.49
C PRO A 100 10.75 13.30 -3.83
N GLU A 101 10.43 12.07 -4.27
CA GLU A 101 9.68 11.83 -5.51
C GLU A 101 8.18 11.60 -5.23
N GLY A 102 7.71 11.93 -4.02
CA GLY A 102 6.31 11.80 -3.61
C GLY A 102 5.91 10.41 -3.10
N GLN A 103 6.86 9.51 -2.86
CA GLN A 103 6.58 8.18 -2.32
C GLN A 103 5.95 8.28 -0.92
N VAL A 104 4.87 7.53 -0.72
CA VAL A 104 4.16 7.47 0.56
C VAL A 104 3.86 6.02 0.88
N LEU A 105 4.32 5.58 2.05
CA LEU A 105 3.96 4.27 2.60
C LEU A 105 2.77 4.46 3.55
N ARG A 106 1.74 3.62 3.41
CA ARG A 106 0.53 3.62 4.26
C ARG A 106 0.24 2.19 4.70
N ASP A 107 -0.09 2.03 5.96
CA ASP A 107 -0.55 0.76 6.52
C ASP A 107 -1.29 1.02 7.84
N PHE A 108 -1.50 -0.02 8.65
CA PHE A 108 -2.15 0.03 9.95
C PHE A 108 -1.20 -0.45 11.05
N LEU A 109 -1.31 0.17 12.22
CA LEU A 109 -0.72 -0.36 13.45
C LEU A 109 -1.50 -1.60 13.89
N THR A 110 -0.84 -2.52 14.60
CA THR A 110 -1.58 -3.55 15.30
C THR A 110 -2.48 -2.92 16.37
N ARG A 111 -3.58 -3.60 16.72
CA ARG A 111 -4.52 -3.11 17.74
C ARG A 111 -3.82 -2.79 19.06
N ALA A 112 -2.93 -3.67 19.52
CA ALA A 112 -2.21 -3.49 20.78
C ALA A 112 -1.28 -2.28 20.76
N GLU A 113 -0.53 -2.07 19.67
CA GLU A 113 0.34 -0.90 19.50
C GLU A 113 -0.47 0.40 19.46
N PHE A 114 -1.60 0.40 18.74
CA PHE A 114 -2.48 1.56 18.67
C PHE A 114 -3.10 1.90 20.03
N GLU A 115 -3.59 0.92 20.77
CA GLU A 115 -4.16 1.11 22.11
C GLU A 115 -3.12 1.70 23.08
N LEU A 116 -1.87 1.22 23.04
CA LEU A 116 -0.77 1.76 23.84
C LEU A 116 -0.47 3.22 23.49
N LEU A 117 -0.32 3.53 22.20
CA LEU A 117 -0.07 4.90 21.74
C LEU A 117 -1.24 5.84 22.08
N ASN A 118 -2.48 5.40 21.84
CA ASN A 118 -3.67 6.21 22.07
C ASN A 118 -3.87 6.52 23.57
N SER A 119 -3.62 5.54 24.44
CA SER A 119 -3.64 5.74 25.89
C SER A 119 -2.63 6.81 26.33
N ALA A 120 -1.39 6.73 25.83
CA ALA A 120 -0.35 7.73 26.10
C ALA A 120 -0.74 9.13 25.59
N LEU A 121 -1.31 9.22 24.38
CA LEU A 121 -1.78 10.47 23.80
C LEU A 121 -2.89 11.11 24.62
N ILE A 122 -3.94 10.36 24.96
CA ILE A 122 -5.07 10.87 25.75
C ILE A 122 -4.58 11.38 27.12
N SER A 123 -3.67 10.67 27.77
CA SER A 123 -3.07 11.09 29.03
C SER A 123 -2.27 12.40 28.87
N ALA A 124 -1.40 12.48 27.86
CA ALA A 124 -0.58 13.65 27.58
C ALA A 124 -1.42 14.89 27.25
N ILE A 125 -2.46 14.75 26.43
CA ILE A 125 -3.37 15.84 26.06
C ILE A 125 -4.09 16.39 27.29
N ARG A 126 -4.69 15.52 28.12
CA ARG A 126 -5.39 15.95 29.34
C ARG A 126 -4.47 16.67 30.32
N ALA A 127 -3.24 16.16 30.49
CA ALA A 127 -2.23 16.79 31.33
C ALA A 127 -1.79 18.15 30.76
N HIS A 128 -1.66 18.26 29.43
CA HIS A 128 -1.28 19.50 28.77
C HIS A 128 -2.38 20.58 28.88
N SER A 129 -3.66 20.22 28.68
CA SER A 129 -4.79 21.14 28.84
C SER A 129 -4.93 21.68 30.26
N SER A 130 -4.42 20.97 31.27
CA SER A 130 -4.45 21.40 32.68
C SER A 130 -3.31 22.38 33.02
N SER A 131 -2.32 22.54 32.13
CA SER A 131 -1.12 23.34 32.35
C SER A 131 -1.17 24.62 31.50
N HIS A 132 -1.96 25.61 31.94
CA HIS A 132 -2.20 26.85 31.19
C HIS A 132 -1.08 27.91 31.26
N SER A 133 0.11 27.57 31.73
CA SER A 133 1.20 28.52 31.93
C SER A 133 2.54 27.90 31.54
N TYR A 134 2.77 27.68 30.25
CA TYR A 134 4.10 27.34 29.76
C TYR A 134 4.58 28.41 28.77
N SER A 135 5.59 29.17 29.19
CA SER A 135 6.35 30.04 28.30
C SER A 135 7.35 29.17 27.53
N PRO A 136 7.38 29.22 26.19
CA PRO A 136 8.24 28.39 25.37
C PRO A 136 9.70 28.89 25.39
N GLU A 137 10.34 28.86 26.54
CA GLU A 137 11.79 29.04 26.68
C GLU A 137 12.41 27.67 26.92
N SER A 138 12.55 26.87 25.86
CA SER A 138 13.20 25.57 26.00
C SER A 138 13.97 25.17 24.75
N HIS A 139 15.27 24.99 24.97
CA HIS A 139 16.27 24.42 24.09
C HIS A 139 15.90 23.00 23.68
N SER A 140 14.90 22.85 22.81
CA SER A 140 14.63 21.56 22.17
C SER A 140 15.82 21.22 21.27
N SER A 141 16.33 19.99 21.42
CA SER A 141 17.30 19.44 20.47
C SER A 141 16.70 19.54 19.07
N PRO A 142 17.33 20.24 18.12
CA PRO A 142 16.74 20.52 16.81
C PRO A 142 16.49 19.26 15.97
N THR A 143 16.95 18.11 16.45
CA THR A 143 17.04 16.86 15.70
C THR A 143 15.76 16.04 15.67
N GLU A 144 14.80 16.24 16.58
CA GLU A 144 13.57 15.43 16.60
C GLU A 144 12.39 16.35 16.92
N GLU A 145 11.25 16.11 16.29
CA GLU A 145 10.05 16.94 16.39
C GLU A 145 8.81 16.06 16.53
N LEU A 146 7.89 16.50 17.39
CA LEU A 146 6.59 15.90 17.62
C LEU A 146 5.52 16.93 17.30
N PHE A 147 4.55 16.56 16.49
CA PHE A 147 3.41 17.39 16.12
C PHE A 147 2.11 16.63 16.44
N ILE A 148 1.09 17.35 16.85
CA ILE A 148 -0.25 16.81 17.05
C ILE A 148 -1.26 17.72 16.37
N VAL A 149 -2.22 17.11 15.69
CA VAL A 149 -3.33 17.82 15.05
C VAL A 149 -4.59 17.61 15.89
N GLN A 150 -5.15 18.70 16.40
CA GLN A 150 -6.39 18.72 17.17
C GLN A 150 -7.35 19.72 16.55
N ASN A 151 -8.57 19.30 16.23
CA ASN A 151 -9.57 20.17 15.59
C ASN A 151 -9.05 20.89 14.32
N GLY A 152 -8.12 20.26 13.59
CA GLY A 152 -7.50 20.83 12.40
C GLY A 152 -6.33 21.80 12.65
N ILE A 153 -5.96 22.04 13.92
CA ILE A 153 -4.82 22.86 14.30
C ILE A 153 -3.62 21.95 14.57
N GLU A 154 -2.52 22.14 13.84
CA GLU A 154 -1.25 21.44 14.09
C GLU A 154 -0.43 22.21 15.13
N GLU A 155 -0.10 21.54 16.23
CA GLU A 155 0.69 22.09 17.33
C GLU A 155 1.98 21.28 17.50
N ARG A 156 3.11 21.97 17.69
CA ARG A 156 4.40 21.34 17.96
C ARG A 156 4.55 21.08 19.46
N MET A 157 4.81 19.85 19.83
CA MET A 157 4.93 19.42 21.22
C MET A 157 6.39 19.35 21.67
N PRO A 158 6.72 19.86 22.87
CA PRO A 158 8.07 19.81 23.41
C PRO A 158 8.43 18.40 23.93
N ILE A 159 9.42 17.75 23.30
CA ILE A 159 9.85 16.37 23.62
C ILE A 159 10.44 16.26 25.04
N GLY A 160 10.99 17.35 25.59
CA GLY A 160 11.58 17.37 26.93
C GLY A 160 10.57 17.29 28.07
N MET A 161 9.29 17.62 27.83
CA MET A 161 8.27 17.61 28.87
C MET A 161 7.91 16.17 29.28
N ALA A 162 7.77 15.94 30.59
CA ALA A 162 7.41 14.63 31.13
C ALA A 162 6.09 14.08 30.54
N THR A 163 5.14 14.96 30.23
CA THR A 163 3.84 14.62 29.64
C THR A 163 3.96 14.02 28.25
N TRP A 164 4.84 14.54 27.40
CA TRP A 164 4.98 14.12 25.99
C TRP A 164 6.05 13.05 25.77
N ARG A 165 6.88 12.78 26.78
CA ARG A 165 7.99 11.83 26.71
C ARG A 165 7.56 10.43 26.30
N GLU A 166 6.45 9.92 26.85
CA GLU A 166 5.98 8.56 26.55
C GLU A 166 5.42 8.49 25.13
N VAL A 167 4.60 9.47 24.70
CA VAL A 167 4.10 9.56 23.32
C VAL A 167 5.25 9.57 22.32
N PHE A 168 6.26 10.40 22.59
CA PHE A 168 7.45 10.49 21.75
C PHE A 168 8.20 9.16 21.67
N LYS A 169 8.44 8.51 22.81
CA LYS A 169 9.11 7.21 22.88
C LYS A 169 8.36 6.14 22.07
N GLN A 170 7.03 6.07 22.21
CA GLN A 170 6.20 5.12 21.46
C GLN A 170 6.26 5.38 19.96
N LEU A 171 6.06 6.63 19.52
CA LEU A 171 6.15 6.98 18.09
C LEU A 171 7.54 6.71 17.50
N ARG A 172 8.60 6.97 18.26
CA ARG A 172 9.96 6.66 17.83
C ARG A 172 10.16 5.16 17.65
N GLN A 173 9.67 4.34 18.59
CA GLN A 173 9.72 2.88 18.47
C GLN A 173 8.92 2.37 17.28
N LEU A 174 7.68 2.83 17.12
CA LEU A 174 6.84 2.48 15.97
C LEU A 174 7.47 2.93 14.66
N SER A 175 8.04 4.14 14.60
CA SER A 175 8.74 4.61 13.41
C SER A 175 9.86 3.63 13.06
N ARG A 176 10.74 3.25 13.99
CA ARG A 176 11.82 2.27 13.72
C ARG A 176 11.32 0.90 13.31
N HIS A 177 10.15 0.48 13.80
CA HIS A 177 9.56 -0.80 13.46
C HIS A 177 9.00 -0.82 12.03
N TYR A 178 8.30 0.24 11.63
CA TYR A 178 7.57 0.33 10.37
C TYR A 178 8.31 1.06 9.24
N TYR A 179 9.34 1.86 9.54
CA TYR A 179 10.14 2.54 8.52
C TYR A 179 10.97 1.50 7.75
N PRO A 180 10.77 1.35 6.44
CA PRO A 180 11.70 0.55 5.66
C PRO A 180 13.05 1.28 5.62
N ASP A 181 14.12 0.51 5.75
CA ASP A 181 15.48 1.02 5.62
C ASP A 181 16.15 0.35 4.40
N PRO A 182 16.50 1.12 3.35
CA PRO A 182 16.27 2.57 3.17
C PRO A 182 14.81 2.91 2.78
N PHE A 183 14.40 4.17 2.95
CA PHE A 183 13.18 4.76 2.37
C PHE A 183 13.52 6.03 1.56
N PRO A 184 13.01 6.21 0.33
CA PRO A 184 12.09 5.32 -0.39
C PRO A 184 12.73 3.97 -0.70
N ASN A 185 11.89 2.95 -0.88
CA ASN A 185 12.35 1.60 -1.15
C ASN A 185 11.74 1.15 -2.47
N ASP A 186 12.46 1.42 -3.56
CA ASP A 186 11.98 1.18 -4.92
C ASP A 186 11.54 -0.28 -5.13
N CYS A 187 12.18 -1.23 -4.43
CA CYS A 187 11.80 -2.63 -4.48
C CYS A 187 10.41 -2.88 -3.87
N ILE A 188 10.16 -2.36 -2.67
CA ILE A 188 8.84 -2.48 -2.01
C ILE A 188 7.77 -1.74 -2.82
N ASP A 189 8.11 -0.56 -3.36
CA ASP A 189 7.17 0.21 -4.17
C ASP A 189 6.81 -0.51 -5.48
N ALA A 190 7.80 -1.10 -6.16
CA ALA A 190 7.56 -1.91 -7.35
C ALA A 190 6.77 -3.20 -7.04
N ALA A 191 7.05 -3.85 -5.91
CA ALA A 191 6.29 -5.02 -5.45
C ALA A 191 4.82 -4.67 -5.18
N ARG A 192 4.55 -3.57 -4.48
CA ARG A 192 3.18 -3.08 -4.24
C ARG A 192 2.44 -2.73 -5.52
N GLU A 193 3.12 -2.11 -6.48
CA GLU A 193 2.56 -1.81 -7.79
C GLU A 193 2.19 -3.07 -8.58
N PHE A 194 2.95 -4.16 -8.41
CA PHE A 194 2.58 -5.47 -8.93
C PHE A 194 1.36 -6.04 -8.19
N GLU A 195 1.35 -6.06 -6.85
CA GLU A 195 0.23 -6.57 -6.07
C GLU A 195 -1.08 -5.86 -6.43
N LYS A 196 -1.07 -4.53 -6.52
CA LYS A 196 -2.22 -3.73 -6.96
C LYS A 196 -2.70 -4.11 -8.37
N ALA A 197 -1.78 -4.46 -9.28
CA ALA A 197 -2.15 -4.93 -10.60
C ALA A 197 -2.78 -6.33 -10.55
N THR A 198 -2.36 -7.19 -9.63
CA THR A 198 -2.94 -8.53 -9.46
C THR A 198 -4.35 -8.52 -8.87
N GLU A 199 -4.67 -7.57 -7.99
CA GLU A 199 -5.98 -7.51 -7.33
C GLU A 199 -7.14 -7.37 -8.32
N ALA A 200 -6.95 -6.58 -9.39
CA ALA A 200 -7.95 -6.45 -10.44
C ALA A 200 -8.22 -7.78 -11.17
N SER A 201 -7.20 -8.62 -11.32
CA SER A 201 -7.32 -9.92 -11.99
C SER A 201 -7.95 -11.01 -11.12
N LYS A 202 -8.14 -10.77 -9.81
CA LYS A 202 -8.77 -11.76 -8.92
C LYS A 202 -10.29 -11.67 -8.88
N ILE A 203 -10.91 -10.63 -9.42
CA ILE A 203 -12.36 -10.42 -9.30
C ILE A 203 -13.14 -11.52 -10.05
N CYS A 204 -14.11 -12.16 -9.40
CA CYS A 204 -14.92 -13.23 -9.98
C CYS A 204 -16.41 -13.09 -9.64
N ALA A 205 -17.25 -13.70 -10.48
CA ALA A 205 -18.66 -13.87 -10.24
C ALA A 205 -18.98 -15.28 -9.71
N GLU A 206 -18.31 -16.30 -10.23
CA GLU A 206 -18.53 -17.70 -9.89
C GLU A 206 -17.24 -18.52 -9.84
N ASN A 207 -17.31 -19.73 -9.27
CA ASN A 207 -16.14 -20.61 -9.13
C ASN A 207 -15.52 -20.99 -10.49
N ALA A 208 -16.32 -21.07 -11.54
CA ALA A 208 -15.86 -21.41 -12.89
C ALA A 208 -14.95 -20.34 -13.51
N ASP A 209 -15.01 -19.10 -13.01
CA ASP A 209 -14.11 -18.02 -13.45
C ASP A 209 -12.67 -18.24 -12.98
N CYS A 210 -12.51 -18.94 -11.85
CA CYS A 210 -11.25 -19.02 -11.13
C CYS A 210 -10.41 -20.20 -11.60
N VAL A 211 -9.18 -19.90 -12.01
CA VAL A 211 -8.22 -20.87 -12.54
C VAL A 211 -6.87 -20.70 -11.88
N TYR A 212 -6.06 -21.76 -11.91
CA TYR A 212 -4.63 -21.61 -11.64
C TYR A 212 -3.95 -20.87 -12.78
N LEU A 213 -2.88 -20.15 -12.46
CA LEU A 213 -2.05 -19.48 -13.44
C LEU A 213 -0.65 -20.11 -13.49
N SER A 214 -0.13 -20.21 -14.71
CA SER A 214 1.29 -20.42 -14.96
C SER A 214 2.11 -19.20 -14.52
N PRO A 215 3.45 -19.29 -14.46
CA PRO A 215 4.30 -18.14 -14.23
C PRO A 215 4.02 -16.99 -15.19
N ASP A 216 3.61 -17.23 -16.44
CA ASP A 216 3.34 -16.19 -17.43
C ASP A 216 1.88 -15.69 -17.41
N PHE A 217 1.16 -15.94 -16.31
CA PHE A 217 -0.22 -15.52 -16.07
C PHE A 217 -1.23 -16.08 -17.08
N LEU A 218 -0.92 -17.24 -17.68
CA LEU A 218 -1.85 -18.00 -18.52
C LEU A 218 -2.61 -19.03 -17.67
N PRO A 219 -3.93 -19.22 -17.90
CA PRO A 219 -4.72 -20.26 -17.27
C PRO A 219 -4.11 -21.66 -17.42
N VAL A 220 -4.12 -22.44 -16.34
CA VAL A 220 -3.71 -23.84 -16.30
C VAL A 220 -4.76 -24.64 -15.55
N GLU A 221 -5.15 -25.78 -16.10
CA GLU A 221 -6.08 -26.70 -15.44
C GLU A 221 -5.41 -27.40 -14.26
N ALA A 222 -6.15 -27.61 -13.16
CA ALA A 222 -5.63 -28.23 -11.94
C ALA A 222 -5.03 -29.62 -12.17
N GLU A 223 -5.58 -30.39 -13.12
CA GLU A 223 -5.11 -31.73 -13.49
C GLU A 223 -3.70 -31.75 -14.08
N ASN A 224 -3.22 -30.62 -14.59
CA ASN A 224 -1.89 -30.47 -15.16
C ASN A 224 -0.86 -29.93 -14.14
N LEU A 225 -1.25 -29.78 -12.87
CA LEU A 225 -0.42 -29.22 -11.81
C LEU A 225 -0.38 -30.17 -10.61
N ASP A 226 0.81 -30.69 -10.28
CA ASP A 226 0.98 -31.43 -9.02
C ASP A 226 0.96 -30.47 -7.83
N THR A 227 1.71 -29.35 -7.95
CA THR A 227 1.85 -28.37 -6.87
C THR A 227 1.85 -26.95 -7.40
N VAL A 228 1.35 -26.03 -6.56
CA VAL A 228 1.32 -24.59 -6.84
C VAL A 228 2.09 -23.85 -5.75
N VAL A 229 2.93 -22.90 -6.16
CA VAL A 229 3.68 -22.03 -5.25
C VAL A 229 2.78 -20.87 -4.83
N ILE A 230 2.45 -20.81 -3.55
CA ILE A 230 1.60 -19.76 -2.97
C ILE A 230 2.41 -18.66 -2.28
N ASP A 231 3.65 -18.98 -1.89
CA ASP A 231 4.61 -18.06 -1.30
C ASP A 231 6.01 -18.53 -1.68
N ASP A 232 6.70 -17.77 -2.53
CA ASP A 232 8.07 -18.06 -2.97
C ASP A 232 9.13 -17.37 -2.11
N CYS A 233 8.75 -16.95 -0.90
CA CYS A 233 9.54 -16.13 0.01
C CYS A 233 9.92 -14.76 -0.56
N SER A 234 9.36 -14.33 -1.69
CA SER A 234 9.68 -13.03 -2.27
C SER A 234 8.80 -11.91 -1.71
N TYR A 235 9.20 -10.65 -1.96
CA TYR A 235 8.35 -9.48 -1.71
C TYR A 235 7.18 -9.39 -2.71
N ILE A 236 7.20 -10.18 -3.78
CA ILE A 236 6.14 -10.26 -4.77
C ILE A 236 5.38 -11.57 -4.57
N THR A 237 4.18 -11.49 -3.98
CA THR A 237 3.36 -12.70 -3.83
C THR A 237 3.01 -13.27 -5.21
N PRO A 238 3.32 -14.56 -5.51
CA PRO A 238 2.92 -15.18 -6.77
C PRO A 238 1.41 -15.11 -6.97
N LEU A 239 0.96 -14.68 -8.16
CA LEU A 239 -0.46 -14.75 -8.53
C LEU A 239 -0.78 -16.18 -8.97
N ALA A 240 -0.99 -17.06 -8.00
CA ALA A 240 -1.26 -18.48 -8.24
C ALA A 240 -2.65 -18.73 -8.83
N VAL A 241 -3.65 -17.94 -8.43
CA VAL A 241 -5.05 -18.09 -8.80
C VAL A 241 -5.64 -16.73 -9.15
N ALA A 242 -6.46 -16.69 -10.20
CA ALA A 242 -7.12 -15.49 -10.69
C ALA A 242 -8.34 -15.84 -11.53
N ASN A 243 -9.11 -14.82 -11.92
CA ASN A 243 -10.10 -14.96 -12.97
C ASN A 243 -9.40 -15.17 -14.31
N ALA A 244 -9.76 -16.21 -15.05
CA ALA A 244 -9.10 -16.60 -16.30
C ALA A 244 -9.11 -15.47 -17.35
N PHE A 245 -10.24 -14.81 -17.53
CA PHE A 245 -10.41 -13.74 -18.50
C PHE A 245 -9.60 -12.50 -18.09
N GLU A 246 -9.69 -12.09 -16.82
CA GLU A 246 -9.00 -10.90 -16.31
C GLU A 246 -7.48 -11.09 -16.18
N ALA A 247 -7.01 -12.32 -15.98
CA ALA A 247 -5.59 -12.63 -16.01
C ALA A 247 -5.02 -12.46 -17.42
N VAL A 248 -5.72 -12.99 -18.44
CA VAL A 248 -5.31 -12.88 -19.84
C VAL A 248 -5.43 -11.43 -20.33
N SER A 249 -6.51 -10.72 -20.01
CA SER A 249 -6.71 -9.32 -20.41
C SER A 249 -5.61 -8.40 -19.86
N HIS A 250 -5.11 -8.67 -18.65
CA HIS A 250 -4.05 -7.91 -17.98
C HIS A 250 -2.65 -8.52 -18.13
N GLN A 251 -2.48 -9.60 -18.89
CA GLN A 251 -1.24 -10.39 -18.91
C GLN A 251 0.01 -9.54 -19.15
N LEU A 252 0.01 -8.70 -20.20
CA LEU A 252 1.15 -7.86 -20.52
C LEU A 252 1.50 -6.90 -19.37
N LYS A 253 0.49 -6.31 -18.73
CA LYS A 253 0.68 -5.40 -17.59
C LYS A 253 1.27 -6.13 -16.39
N LEU A 254 0.78 -7.34 -16.10
CA LEU A 254 1.28 -8.19 -15.02
C LEU A 254 2.74 -8.59 -15.27
N LEU A 255 3.08 -9.03 -16.48
CA LEU A 255 4.45 -9.35 -16.89
C LEU A 255 5.38 -8.15 -16.73
N MET A 256 5.00 -6.98 -17.26
CA MET A 256 5.81 -5.77 -17.15
C MET A 256 6.04 -5.34 -15.70
N LYS A 257 5.00 -5.39 -14.85
CA LYS A 257 5.10 -5.01 -13.43
C LYS A 257 5.97 -6.00 -12.64
N ARG A 258 5.81 -7.31 -12.87
CA ARG A 258 6.66 -8.35 -12.28
C ARG A 258 8.12 -8.16 -12.67
N ASP A 259 8.40 -7.92 -13.95
CA ASP A 259 9.76 -7.79 -14.46
C ASP A 259 10.43 -6.50 -13.97
N LEU A 260 9.67 -5.40 -13.87
CA LEU A 260 10.13 -4.17 -13.23
C LEU A 260 10.53 -4.44 -11.77
N ALA A 261 9.66 -5.07 -10.99
CA ALA A 261 9.92 -5.34 -9.59
C ALA A 261 11.11 -6.30 -9.40
N ARG A 262 11.24 -7.35 -10.23
CA ARG A 262 12.43 -8.22 -10.25
C ARG A 262 13.72 -7.45 -10.55
N ARG A 263 13.69 -6.53 -11.53
CA ARG A 263 14.86 -5.73 -11.92
C ARG A 263 15.28 -4.76 -10.82
N VAL A 264 14.32 -4.07 -10.22
CA VAL A 264 14.56 -3.06 -9.18
C VAL A 264 15.01 -3.72 -7.87
N CYS A 265 14.40 -4.84 -7.49
CA CYS A 265 14.75 -5.56 -6.28
C CYS A 265 16.08 -6.32 -6.41
N GLY A 266 16.39 -6.88 -7.58
CA GLY A 266 17.55 -7.76 -7.76
C GLY A 266 17.55 -8.90 -6.74
N GLU A 267 18.68 -9.10 -6.06
CA GLU A 267 18.82 -10.11 -5.00
C GLU A 267 17.97 -9.82 -3.75
N LYS A 268 17.57 -8.57 -3.52
CA LYS A 268 16.75 -8.16 -2.36
C LYS A 268 15.28 -8.56 -2.51
N LEU A 269 14.91 -9.19 -3.62
CA LEU A 269 13.54 -9.64 -3.85
C LEU A 269 13.09 -10.70 -2.82
N LYS A 270 14.01 -11.44 -2.20
CA LYS A 270 13.68 -12.45 -1.18
C LYS A 270 13.63 -11.86 0.23
N ARG A 271 12.58 -12.21 0.99
CA ARG A 271 12.39 -11.85 2.40
C ARG A 271 13.33 -12.68 3.27
N LYS A 272 14.15 -12.01 4.09
CA LYS A 272 15.09 -12.67 5.02
C LYS A 272 14.41 -13.52 6.10
N SER A 273 13.18 -13.18 6.45
CA SER A 273 12.40 -13.87 7.49
C SER A 273 11.75 -15.16 6.99
N CYS A 274 11.72 -15.40 5.68
CA CYS A 274 11.06 -16.57 5.11
C CYS A 274 12.04 -17.72 4.97
N LEU A 275 11.80 -18.80 5.69
CA LEU A 275 12.70 -19.96 5.75
C LEU A 275 12.51 -20.90 4.55
N GLN A 276 11.27 -21.05 4.07
CA GLN A 276 10.91 -22.03 3.04
C GLN A 276 9.73 -21.54 2.21
N GLU A 277 9.76 -21.87 0.91
CA GLU A 277 8.64 -21.66 0.00
C GLU A 277 7.44 -22.48 0.44
N LYS A 278 6.24 -21.89 0.36
CA LYS A 278 4.99 -22.60 0.62
C LYS A 278 4.40 -23.09 -0.69
N ARG A 279 4.10 -24.38 -0.71
CA ARG A 279 3.48 -25.07 -1.84
C ARG A 279 2.22 -25.78 -1.37
N MET A 280 1.25 -25.90 -2.26
CA MET A 280 0.01 -26.64 -2.04
C MET A 280 -0.22 -27.62 -3.19
N ASP A 281 -0.87 -28.74 -2.90
CA ASP A 281 -1.32 -29.71 -3.91
C ASP A 281 -2.48 -29.08 -4.70
N ALA A 282 -2.33 -28.99 -6.02
CA ALA A 282 -3.30 -28.25 -6.85
C ALA A 282 -4.67 -28.97 -6.91
N LEU A 283 -4.66 -30.30 -6.86
CA LEU A 283 -5.85 -31.15 -6.93
C LEU A 283 -6.62 -31.17 -5.61
N ALA A 284 -5.90 -31.11 -4.48
CA ALA A 284 -6.52 -31.09 -3.17
C ALA A 284 -7.21 -29.75 -2.83
N PHE A 285 -6.78 -28.64 -3.44
CA PHE A 285 -7.23 -27.29 -3.09
C PHE A 285 -7.69 -26.48 -4.32
N PRO A 286 -8.84 -26.81 -4.94
CA PRO A 286 -9.26 -26.13 -6.17
C PRO A 286 -9.40 -24.60 -6.00
N PRO A 287 -9.22 -23.82 -7.07
CA PRO A 287 -9.50 -22.39 -7.06
C PRO A 287 -11.01 -22.16 -6.91
N LEU A 288 -11.41 -21.24 -6.05
CA LEU A 288 -12.80 -20.90 -5.75
C LEU A 288 -13.02 -19.39 -5.75
N CYS A 289 -14.25 -18.98 -6.08
CA CYS A 289 -14.68 -17.59 -5.96
C CYS A 289 -15.22 -17.35 -4.54
N ILE A 290 -14.39 -16.81 -3.66
CA ILE A 290 -14.72 -16.54 -2.26
C ILE A 290 -14.80 -15.03 -2.08
N GLU A 291 -15.96 -14.53 -1.66
CA GLU A 291 -16.20 -13.08 -1.47
C GLU A 291 -15.90 -12.24 -2.73
N LYS A 292 -16.25 -12.77 -3.91
CA LYS A 292 -15.98 -12.17 -5.24
C LYS A 292 -14.49 -12.06 -5.60
N LEU A 293 -13.62 -12.79 -4.92
CA LEU A 293 -12.21 -12.91 -5.24
C LEU A 293 -11.83 -14.37 -5.46
N CYS A 294 -11.09 -14.64 -6.52
CA CYS A 294 -10.50 -15.94 -6.79
C CYS A 294 -9.40 -16.22 -5.76
N GLN A 295 -9.59 -17.29 -5.01
CA GLN A 295 -8.72 -17.72 -3.93
C GLN A 295 -8.54 -19.24 -3.98
N ILE A 296 -7.47 -19.74 -3.39
CA ILE A 296 -7.29 -21.18 -3.16
C ILE A 296 -8.18 -21.56 -1.98
N ALA A 297 -8.95 -22.65 -2.10
CA ALA A 297 -9.81 -23.11 -1.02
C ALA A 297 -9.02 -23.24 0.30
N PRO A 298 -9.52 -22.69 1.43
CA PRO A 298 -8.83 -22.83 2.70
C PRO A 298 -8.74 -24.33 3.06
N THR A 299 -7.58 -24.76 3.55
CA THR A 299 -7.43 -26.08 4.16
C THR A 299 -8.51 -26.26 5.23
N ALA A 300 -9.40 -27.23 5.04
CA ALA A 300 -10.44 -27.59 6.02
C ALA A 300 -9.88 -27.98 7.40
N SER A 301 -8.55 -28.08 7.50
CA SER A 301 -7.77 -28.21 8.72
C SER A 301 -7.82 -26.93 9.58
N GLY A 302 -8.99 -26.64 10.16
CA GLY A 302 -9.10 -25.94 11.44
C GLY A 302 -8.58 -26.79 12.60
N VAL A 303 -7.51 -27.58 12.38
CA VAL A 303 -6.82 -28.34 13.42
C VAL A 303 -5.60 -27.51 13.78
N THR A 304 -5.80 -26.68 14.81
CA THR A 304 -4.74 -26.04 15.59
C THR A 304 -3.58 -27.01 15.83
N GLN A 305 -2.40 -26.70 15.29
CA GLN A 305 -1.15 -27.16 15.86
C GLN A 305 -0.75 -26.22 17.00
#